data_AF-A0A6A7ACI7-F1
#
_entry.id   AF-A0A6A7ACI7-F1
#
_cell.length_a   1.000
_cell.length_b   1.000
_cell.length_c   1.000
_cell.angle_alpha   90.00
_cell.angle_beta   90.00
_cell.angle_gamma   90.00
#
_symmetry.space_group_name_H-M   'P 1'
#
loop_
_entity.id
_entity.type
_entity.pdbx_description
1 polymer ?
#
loop_
_entity_poly.entity_id
_entity_poly.type
_entity_poly.pdbx_seq_one_letter_code
_entity_poly.pdbx_strand_id
1 'polypeptide(L)'
;NQTASFLLRLPGELRNRIYTYTLGGWTWTRRSDEAKPKENGQPRGQSGIRLLATCHQIHAEALFLPFALNTFAFADVPVLHMWLRTLSPQRRAVITSIKLRIEQYW
;
A
#
# COMPACT_ATOMS: atom_id res chain seq x y z
N ASN A 1 17.67 -5.60 -19.12
CA ASN A 1 17.08 -5.98 -17.82
C ASN A 1 16.14 -7.19 -17.85
N GLN A 2 15.25 -7.36 -18.84
CA GLN A 2 14.30 -8.49 -18.87
C GLN A 2 14.94 -9.88 -18.92
N THR A 3 16.04 -10.04 -19.64
CA THR A 3 16.76 -11.32 -19.73
C THR A 3 17.63 -11.62 -18.51
N ALA A 4 17.91 -10.66 -17.62
CA ALA A 4 18.75 -10.87 -16.45
C ALA A 4 17.96 -11.01 -15.13
N SER A 5 16.73 -10.49 -15.07
CA SER A 5 15.90 -10.54 -13.86
C SER A 5 15.05 -11.81 -13.82
N PHE A 6 15.28 -12.65 -12.81
CA PHE A 6 14.47 -13.85 -12.56
C PHE A 6 12.98 -13.54 -12.42
N LEU A 7 12.63 -12.40 -11.81
CA LEU A 7 11.24 -11.99 -11.61
C LEU A 7 10.55 -11.66 -12.94
N LEU A 8 11.25 -11.04 -13.89
CA LEU A 8 10.68 -10.64 -15.18
C LEU A 8 10.56 -11.80 -16.18
N ARG A 9 11.28 -12.91 -15.94
CA ARG A 9 11.13 -14.15 -16.71
C ARG A 9 9.89 -14.96 -16.33
N LEU A 10 9.33 -14.72 -15.14
CA LEU A 10 8.12 -15.41 -14.70
C LEU A 10 6.91 -14.93 -15.53
N PRO A 11 5.92 -15.81 -15.80
CA PRO A 11 4.63 -15.40 -16.35
C PRO A 11 3.94 -14.34 -15.47
N GLY A 12 3.10 -13.52 -16.10
CA GLY A 12 2.40 -12.40 -15.42
C GLY A 12 1.59 -12.83 -14.20
N GLU A 13 1.00 -14.03 -14.20
CA GLU A 13 0.24 -14.55 -13.06
C GLU A 13 1.11 -14.74 -11.81
N LEU A 14 2.31 -15.34 -11.96
CA LEU A 14 3.22 -15.54 -10.83
C LEU A 14 3.79 -14.20 -10.34
N ARG A 15 4.05 -13.25 -11.25
CA ARG A 15 4.45 -11.89 -10.87
C ARG A 15 3.36 -11.23 -10.03
N ASN A 16 2.10 -11.32 -10.45
CA ASN A 16 0.97 -10.75 -9.71
C ASN A 16 0.85 -11.35 -8.31
N ARG A 17 1.04 -12.67 -8.15
CA ARG A 17 1.06 -13.30 -6.81
C ARG A 17 2.22 -12.79 -5.95
N ILE A 18 3.42 -12.60 -6.53
CA ILE A 18 4.53 -12.01 -5.78
C ILE A 18 4.20 -10.57 -5.37
N TYR A 19 3.61 -9.78 -6.26
CA TYR A 19 3.18 -8.42 -5.96
C TYR A 19 2.13 -8.38 -4.85
N THR A 20 1.17 -9.31 -4.81
CA THR A 20 0.16 -9.31 -3.74
C THR A 20 0.77 -9.58 -2.37
N TYR A 21 1.73 -10.50 -2.27
CA TYR A 21 2.43 -10.77 -1.01
C TYR A 21 3.38 -9.64 -0.58
N THR A 22 4.00 -8.94 -1.53
CA THR A 22 4.99 -7.89 -1.22
C THR A 22 4.36 -6.52 -1.00
N LEU A 23 3.31 -6.20 -1.75
CA LEU A 23 2.67 -4.87 -1.78
C LEU A 23 1.30 -4.83 -1.08
N GLY A 24 0.71 -5.97 -0.74
CA GLY A 24 -0.63 -6.08 -0.15
C GLY A 24 -0.65 -6.51 1.31
N GLY A 25 -1.83 -6.44 1.93
CA GLY A 25 -2.06 -6.91 3.30
C GLY A 25 -1.55 -5.98 4.40
N TRP A 26 -1.08 -4.79 4.04
CA TRP A 26 -0.58 -3.80 4.98
C TRP A 26 -1.71 -2.86 5.45
N THR A 27 -1.62 -2.42 6.71
CA THR A 27 -2.40 -1.29 7.20
C THR A 27 -1.48 -0.10 7.35
N TRP A 28 -1.68 0.93 6.53
CA TRP A 28 -0.85 2.13 6.54
C TRP A 28 -1.49 3.16 7.47
N THR A 29 -0.78 3.46 8.55
CA THR A 29 -1.11 4.50 9.52
C THR A 29 -0.21 5.70 9.30
N ARG A 30 -0.72 6.91 9.61
CA ARG A 30 0.16 8.08 9.68
C ARG A 30 1.09 7.88 10.87
N ARG A 31 2.40 8.07 10.67
CA ARG A 31 3.45 7.85 11.69
C ARG A 31 3.22 8.62 12.99
N SER A 32 2.45 9.71 12.97
CA SER A 32 2.05 10.49 14.14
C SER A 32 1.03 9.79 15.04
N ASP A 33 0.21 8.91 14.47
CA ASP A 33 -0.89 8.23 15.17
C ASP A 33 -0.40 6.97 15.90
N GLU A 34 0.85 6.59 15.66
CA GLU A 34 1.54 5.47 16.28
C GLU A 34 2.18 5.89 17.61
N ALA A 35 1.36 6.33 18.56
CA ALA A 35 1.81 6.58 19.93
C ALA A 35 2.07 5.28 20.73
N LYS A 36 1.84 4.09 20.15
CA LYS A 36 2.14 2.81 20.80
C LYS A 36 2.82 1.83 19.83
N PRO A 37 3.99 1.27 20.18
CA PRO A 37 4.54 0.14 19.46
C PRO A 37 3.54 -1.02 19.54
N LYS A 38 3.18 -1.61 18.39
CA LYS A 38 2.27 -2.74 18.35
C LYS A 38 2.86 -3.90 19.16
N GLU A 39 2.16 -4.26 20.23
CA GLU A 39 2.49 -5.33 21.18
C GLU A 39 2.37 -6.75 20.59
N ASN A 40 1.99 -6.89 19.31
CA ASN A 40 1.59 -8.17 18.72
C ASN A 40 2.56 -8.70 17.65
N GLY A 41 3.86 -8.41 17.75
CA GLY A 41 4.87 -9.03 16.89
C GLY A 41 4.68 -8.81 15.39
N GLN A 42 3.78 -7.91 14.96
CA GLN A 42 3.65 -7.54 13.56
C GLN A 42 4.99 -6.92 13.18
N PRO A 43 5.75 -7.54 12.25
CA PRO A 43 7.03 -7.02 11.85
C PRO A 43 6.82 -5.56 11.46
N ARG A 44 7.77 -4.69 11.82
CA ARG A 44 7.89 -3.34 11.27
C ARG A 44 8.06 -3.50 9.75
N GLY A 45 6.95 -3.71 9.07
CA GLY A 45 6.90 -4.30 7.76
C GLY A 45 7.46 -3.30 6.79
N GLN A 46 8.65 -3.59 6.26
CA GLN A 46 9.20 -2.84 5.15
C GLN A 46 8.20 -2.98 4.01
N SER A 47 7.38 -1.93 3.84
CA SER A 47 6.42 -1.89 2.76
C SER A 47 7.19 -2.07 1.45
N GLY A 48 6.84 -3.09 0.67
CA GLY A 48 7.53 -3.46 -0.57
C GLY A 48 7.48 -2.39 -1.66
N ILE A 49 6.96 -1.18 -1.38
CA ILE A 49 6.81 -0.04 -2.30
C ILE A 49 8.12 0.27 -3.04
N ARG A 50 9.28 0.01 -2.44
CA ARG A 50 10.58 0.20 -3.12
C ARG A 50 10.72 -0.67 -4.38
N LEU A 51 10.00 -1.78 -4.46
CA LEU A 51 9.90 -2.63 -5.65
C LEU A 51 9.32 -1.86 -6.85
N LEU A 52 8.43 -0.89 -6.63
CA LEU A 52 7.89 -0.05 -7.69
C LEU A 52 8.95 0.87 -8.31
N ALA A 53 10.01 1.18 -7.58
CA ALA A 53 11.08 2.08 -8.03
C ALA A 53 12.19 1.36 -8.80
N THR A 54 12.16 0.03 -8.95
CA THR A 54 13.28 -0.71 -9.55
C THR A 54 13.31 -0.64 -11.08
N CYS A 55 12.15 -0.76 -11.74
CA CYS A 55 12.07 -0.65 -13.20
C CYS A 55 10.66 -0.27 -13.69
N HIS A 56 10.58 0.28 -14.91
CA HIS A 56 9.32 0.72 -15.52
C HIS A 56 8.28 -0.38 -15.66
N GLN A 57 8.67 -1.62 -15.95
CA GLN A 57 7.73 -2.72 -16.11
C GLN A 57 7.02 -3.05 -14.80
N ILE A 58 7.77 -3.24 -13.71
CA ILE A 58 7.21 -3.52 -12.39
C ILE A 58 6.36 -2.33 -11.93
N HIS A 59 6.84 -1.10 -12.14
CA HIS A 59 6.08 0.09 -11.86
C HIS A 59 4.72 0.07 -12.58
N ALA A 60 4.69 -0.16 -13.89
CA ALA A 60 3.46 -0.17 -14.68
C ALA A 60 2.49 -1.29 -14.26
N GLU A 61 3.01 -2.48 -13.93
CA GLU A 61 2.18 -3.63 -13.53
C GLU A 61 1.61 -3.47 -12.12
N ALA A 62 2.38 -2.93 -11.18
CA ALA A 62 2.09 -3.00 -9.76
C ALA A 62 1.67 -1.68 -9.12
N LEU A 63 1.67 -0.55 -9.85
CA LEU A 63 1.39 0.79 -9.29
C LEU A 63 0.06 0.87 -8.50
N PHE A 64 -0.97 0.16 -8.96
CA PHE A 64 -2.30 0.22 -8.35
C PHE A 64 -2.48 -0.78 -7.20
N LEU A 65 -1.65 -1.82 -7.13
CA LEU A 65 -1.77 -2.88 -6.13
C LEU A 65 -1.65 -2.38 -4.68
N PRO A 66 -0.73 -1.45 -4.34
CA PRO A 66 -0.68 -0.90 -2.99
C PRO A 66 -1.97 -0.19 -2.57
N PHE A 67 -2.72 0.38 -3.52
CA PHE A 67 -3.98 1.07 -3.21
C PHE A 67 -5.16 0.09 -3.12
N ALA A 68 -5.15 -0.95 -3.94
CA ALA A 68 -6.20 -1.97 -3.96
C ALA A 68 -6.11 -2.99 -2.82
N LEU A 69 -4.89 -3.36 -2.42
CA LEU A 69 -4.64 -4.48 -1.51
C LEU A 69 -4.31 -4.06 -0.07
N ASN A 70 -4.12 -2.76 0.18
CA ASN A 70 -3.83 -2.26 1.53
C ASN A 70 -5.01 -1.50 2.11
N THR A 71 -4.99 -1.45 3.44
CA THR A 71 -5.93 -0.64 4.22
C THR A 71 -5.26 0.65 4.67
N PHE A 72 -5.89 1.79 4.42
CA PHE A 72 -5.40 3.09 4.91
C PHE A 72 -6.16 3.48 6.17
N ALA A 73 -5.44 3.70 7.27
CA ALA A 73 -6.01 4.09 8.54
C ALA A 73 -5.70 5.55 8.85
N PHE A 74 -6.74 6.32 9.19
CA PHE A 74 -6.64 7.74 9.51
C PHE A 74 -7.28 8.02 10.87
N ALA A 75 -6.65 8.89 11.66
CA ALA A 75 -7.27 9.45 12.87
C ALA A 75 -8.39 10.43 12.53
N ASP A 76 -8.17 11.33 11.56
CA ASP A 76 -9.07 12.45 11.31
C ASP A 76 -9.67 12.46 9.90
N VAL A 77 -10.96 12.80 9.80
CA VAL A 77 -11.67 12.97 8.52
C VAL A 77 -11.06 14.09 7.64
N PRO A 78 -10.66 15.27 8.18
CA PRO A 78 -9.98 16.29 7.39
C PRO A 78 -8.69 15.79 6.71
N VAL A 79 -7.91 14.96 7.41
CA VAL A 79 -6.65 14.39 6.89
C VAL A 79 -6.94 13.40 5.77
N LEU A 80 -7.94 12.53 5.94
CA LEU A 80 -8.42 11.64 4.88
C LEU A 80 -8.84 12.45 3.64
N HIS A 81 -9.66 13.49 3.83
CA HIS A 81 -10.16 14.30 2.72
C HIS A 81 -9.04 15.03 1.97
N MET A 82 -8.05 15.58 2.71
CA MET A 82 -6.87 16.19 2.10
C MET A 82 -6.06 15.16 1.29
N TRP A 83 -5.81 13.98 1.85
CA TRP A 83 -5.09 12.91 1.17
C TRP A 83 -5.80 12.45 -0.11
N LEU A 84 -7.12 12.23 -0.06
CA LEU A 84 -7.91 11.87 -1.25
C LEU A 84 -7.74 12.90 -2.37
N ARG A 85 -7.71 14.20 -2.04
CA ARG A 85 -7.49 15.28 -3.04
C ARG A 85 -6.10 15.24 -3.68
N THR A 86 -5.08 14.74 -2.98
CA THR A 86 -3.73 14.60 -3.55
C THR A 86 -3.59 13.42 -4.52
N LEU A 87 -4.51 12.47 -4.48
CA LEU A 87 -4.50 11.29 -5.34
C LEU A 87 -5.16 11.56 -6.69
N SER A 88 -4.55 11.01 -7.74
CA SER A 88 -5.15 11.00 -9.08
C SER A 88 -6.46 10.18 -9.08
N PRO A 89 -7.42 10.51 -9.97
CA PRO A 89 -8.70 9.82 -10.03
C PRO A 89 -8.56 8.30 -10.19
N GLN A 90 -7.59 7.84 -10.99
CA GLN A 90 -7.34 6.42 -11.24
C GLN A 90 -6.86 5.69 -9.98
N ARG A 91 -5.98 6.32 -9.18
CA ARG A 91 -5.51 5.75 -7.91
C ARG A 91 -6.62 5.73 -6.87
N ARG A 92 -7.51 6.71 -6.89
CA ARG A 92 -8.64 6.80 -5.97
C ARG A 92 -9.67 5.71 -6.23
N ALA A 93 -9.98 5.44 -7.50
CA ALA A 93 -10.98 4.46 -7.91
C ALA A 93 -10.65 3.02 -7.48
N VAL A 94 -9.36 2.71 -7.30
CA VAL A 94 -8.91 1.36 -6.89
C VAL A 94 -8.82 1.17 -5.38
N ILE A 95 -9.05 2.21 -4.57
CA ILE A 95 -8.99 2.08 -3.10
C ILE A 95 -10.18 1.27 -2.62
N THR A 96 -9.92 0.15 -1.95
CA THR A 96 -10.96 -0.77 -1.45
C THR A 96 -11.25 -0.59 0.04
N SER A 97 -10.25 -0.19 0.83
CA SER A 97 -10.30 -0.30 2.29
C SER A 97 -9.76 0.94 2.99
N ILE A 98 -10.61 1.64 3.73
CA ILE A 98 -10.25 2.79 4.57
C ILE A 98 -10.80 2.57 5.99
N LYS A 99 -9.96 2.79 6.99
CA LYS A 99 -10.32 2.76 8.42
C LYS A 99 -10.22 4.17 8.99
N LEU A 100 -11.28 4.60 9.68
CA LEU A 100 -11.32 5.87 10.40
C LEU A 100 -11.43 5.61 11.89
N ARG A 101 -10.55 6.20 12.68
CA ARG A 101 -10.61 6.12 14.15
C ARG A 101 -11.40 7.32 14.67
N ILE A 102 -12.70 7.13 14.86
CA ILE A 102 -13.54 8.17 15.45
C ILE A 102 -13.39 8.05 16.98
N GLU A 103 -12.65 8.96 17.59
CA GLU A 103 -12.66 9.09 19.06
C GLU A 103 -14.02 9.64 19.47
N GLN A 104 -14.86 8.79 20.08
CA GLN A 104 -16.13 9.22 20.65
C GLN A 104 -15.85 10.00 21.93
N TYR A 105 -15.98 11.32 21.88
CA TYR A 105 -16.08 12.17 23.05
C TYR A 105 -17.52 12.08 23.58
N TRP A 106 -17.68 11.46 24.75
CA TRP A 106 -18.87 11.55 25.60
C TRP A 106 -18.68 12.67 26.61
#